data_AF-A0AAV2TJH2-F1
#
_entry.id   AF-A0AAV2TJH2-F1
#
_cell.length_a   1.000
_cell.length_b   1.000
_cell.length_c   1.000
_cell.angle_alpha   90.00
_cell.angle_beta   90.00
_cell.angle_gamma   90.00
#
_symmetry.space_group_name_H-M   'P 1'
#
loop_
_entity.id
_entity.type
_entity.pdbx_description
1 polymer ?
#
loop_
_entity_poly.entity_id
_entity_poly.type
_entity_poly.pdbx_seq_one_letter_code
_entity_poly.pdbx_strand_id
1 'polypeptide(L)'
;MDGYKFLTVGPNKFSGLGSNVEGGDICGFVGETSGGHCVHWHLLGAYYPFSRNHNSEGLRSQDPASLNEQSVTNIRNAIYTCYLLLPYFYTLLFGAYLEGTSVVRSLVHWYSIDSQFILDSFALVNPALNAGQKKVQAHISPGDWVDMITNKTLHGCSDYFNPGFDSRRLPVITCEQLADNISFQKQRSGTACRAF
;
A
#
# COMPACT_ATOMS: atom_id res chain seq x y z
N MET A 1 -14.56 10.90 -11.53
CA MET A 1 -13.16 11.30 -11.26
C MET A 1 -12.39 10.07 -10.89
N ASP A 2 -11.16 9.91 -11.39
CA ASP A 2 -10.27 8.78 -11.10
C ASP A 2 -9.80 8.84 -9.64
N GLY A 3 -10.72 8.55 -8.70
CA GLY A 3 -10.51 8.67 -7.26
C GLY A 3 -9.30 7.88 -6.76
N TYR A 4 -8.89 6.86 -7.51
CA TYR A 4 -7.76 6.02 -7.20
C TYR A 4 -6.38 6.73 -7.30
N LYS A 5 -6.18 7.70 -8.19
CA LYS A 5 -4.87 8.40 -8.26
C LYS A 5 -4.60 9.28 -7.03
N PHE A 6 -5.65 9.81 -6.42
CA PHE A 6 -5.51 10.58 -5.18
C PHE A 6 -5.01 9.73 -4.00
N LEU A 7 -5.15 8.41 -4.11
CA LEU A 7 -4.88 7.46 -3.04
C LEU A 7 -3.39 7.29 -2.76
N THR A 8 -2.58 7.41 -3.78
CA THR A 8 -1.12 7.32 -3.67
C THR A 8 -0.52 8.71 -3.57
N VAL A 9 -1.13 9.73 -4.20
CA VAL A 9 -0.67 11.12 -4.19
C VAL A 9 -0.81 11.79 -2.82
N GLY A 10 -1.90 11.54 -2.08
CA GLY A 10 -2.14 12.17 -0.77
C GLY A 10 -1.00 11.90 0.22
N PRO A 11 -0.80 10.64 0.63
CA PRO A 11 0.29 10.26 1.54
C PRO A 11 1.67 10.73 1.05
N ASN A 12 1.93 10.66 -0.26
CA ASN A 12 3.19 11.09 -0.86
C ASN A 12 3.48 12.60 -0.70
N LYS A 13 2.47 13.46 -0.81
CA LYS A 13 2.66 14.92 -0.75
C LYS A 13 2.95 15.40 0.66
N PHE A 14 2.15 14.93 1.60
CA PHE A 14 2.18 15.47 2.95
C PHE A 14 3.24 14.81 3.84
N SER A 15 3.66 13.57 3.56
CA SER A 15 4.88 13.00 4.14
C SER A 15 6.13 13.83 3.81
N GLY A 16 6.17 14.48 2.63
CA GLY A 16 7.19 15.47 2.28
C GLY A 16 7.09 16.80 3.04
N LEU A 17 5.98 17.05 3.74
CA LEU A 17 5.75 18.21 4.61
C LEU A 17 5.94 17.88 6.10
N GLY A 18 6.41 16.67 6.43
CA GLY A 18 6.66 16.23 7.80
C GLY A 18 5.45 15.64 8.54
N SER A 19 4.31 15.47 7.86
CA SER A 19 3.13 14.81 8.40
C SER A 19 3.15 13.32 8.04
N ASN A 20 3.21 12.45 9.05
CA ASN A 20 3.47 11.02 8.87
C ASN A 20 2.26 10.11 9.15
N VAL A 21 1.13 10.67 9.58
CA VAL A 21 -0.09 9.92 9.96
C VAL A 21 -1.22 10.29 9.03
N GLU A 22 -1.26 9.66 7.84
CA GLU A 22 -2.10 10.12 6.73
C GLU A 22 -2.66 9.00 5.86
N GLY A 23 -3.75 9.33 5.20
CA GLY A 23 -4.48 8.43 4.31
C GLY A 23 -5.71 9.14 3.74
N GLY A 24 -6.24 8.58 2.65
CA GLY A 24 -7.50 9.04 2.07
C GLY A 24 -8.71 8.45 2.77
N ASP A 25 -9.88 9.07 2.59
CA ASP A 25 -11.16 8.51 3.03
C ASP A 25 -11.48 7.25 2.22
N ILE A 26 -11.23 6.08 2.83
CA ILE A 26 -11.43 4.77 2.23
C ILE A 26 -12.90 4.64 1.80
N CYS A 27 -13.11 4.09 0.60
CA CYS A 27 -14.38 3.97 -0.11
C CYS A 27 -14.95 5.27 -0.69
N GLY A 28 -14.44 6.42 -0.24
CA GLY A 28 -14.62 7.72 -0.86
C GLY A 28 -15.59 8.58 -0.09
N PHE A 29 -15.24 9.85 0.07
CA PHE A 29 -16.10 10.81 0.76
C PHE A 29 -17.25 11.29 -0.14
N VAL A 30 -16.96 11.54 -1.42
CA VAL A 30 -17.93 12.11 -2.38
C VAL A 30 -18.44 11.04 -3.34
N GLY A 31 -19.77 10.91 -3.38
CA GLY A 31 -20.48 10.04 -4.33
C GLY A 31 -20.59 8.59 -3.87
N GLU A 32 -21.46 7.84 -4.55
CA GLU A 32 -21.74 6.46 -4.20
C GLU A 32 -20.60 5.51 -4.58
N THR A 33 -20.23 4.62 -3.67
CA THR A 33 -19.20 3.61 -3.87
C THR A 33 -19.80 2.25 -4.23
N SER A 34 -19.09 1.43 -5.01
CA SER A 34 -19.47 0.03 -5.24
C SER A 34 -18.72 -0.89 -4.27
N GLY A 35 -19.28 -2.06 -3.94
CA GLY A 35 -18.61 -3.03 -3.06
C GLY A 35 -17.22 -3.43 -3.55
N GLY A 36 -17.06 -3.69 -4.85
CA GLY A 36 -15.75 -4.02 -5.44
C GLY A 36 -14.73 -2.87 -5.36
N HIS A 37 -15.19 -1.63 -5.57
CA HIS A 37 -14.35 -0.43 -5.40
C HIS A 37 -13.93 -0.26 -3.93
N CYS A 38 -14.87 -0.40 -3.00
CA CYS A 38 -14.63 -0.28 -1.58
C CYS A 38 -13.70 -1.38 -1.03
N VAL A 39 -13.79 -2.61 -1.57
CA VAL A 39 -12.82 -3.69 -1.28
C VAL A 39 -11.43 -3.30 -1.73
N HIS A 40 -11.27 -2.84 -2.98
CA HIS A 40 -9.98 -2.41 -3.50
C HIS A 40 -9.35 -1.32 -2.61
N TRP A 41 -10.19 -0.37 -2.20
CA TRP A 41 -9.74 0.75 -1.40
C TRP A 41 -9.35 0.34 0.02
N HIS A 42 -10.04 -0.62 0.64
CA HIS A 42 -9.61 -1.16 1.94
C HIS A 42 -8.29 -1.93 1.83
N LEU A 43 -8.07 -2.67 0.74
CA LEU A 43 -6.78 -3.33 0.52
C LEU A 43 -5.65 -2.30 0.52
N LEU A 44 -5.84 -1.17 -0.18
CA LEU A 44 -4.87 -0.07 -0.20
C LEU A 44 -4.77 0.65 1.14
N GLY A 45 -5.90 0.92 1.76
CA GLY A 45 -6.02 1.58 3.04
C GLY A 45 -5.35 0.81 4.19
N ALA A 46 -5.17 -0.50 4.06
CA ALA A 46 -4.39 -1.31 5.00
C ALA A 46 -2.91 -0.89 5.07
N TYR A 47 -2.42 -0.18 4.05
CA TYR A 47 -1.04 0.33 3.95
C TYR A 47 -0.95 1.84 4.22
N TYR A 48 -2.03 2.48 4.66
CA TYR A 48 -1.97 3.87 5.12
C TYR A 48 -1.61 3.97 6.61
N PRO A 49 -0.70 4.87 6.99
CA PRO A 49 -0.48 5.21 8.39
C PRO A 49 -1.76 5.70 9.09
N PHE A 50 -2.65 6.38 8.38
CA PHE A 50 -4.00 6.70 8.84
C PHE A 50 -5.05 5.99 7.98
N SER A 51 -5.58 4.88 8.48
CA SER A 51 -6.56 4.06 7.79
C SER A 51 -7.98 4.36 8.28
N ARG A 52 -8.75 5.14 7.50
CA ARG A 52 -10.13 5.55 7.86
C ARG A 52 -11.10 5.38 6.70
N ASN A 53 -12.23 4.72 6.96
CA ASN A 53 -13.42 4.80 6.11
C ASN A 53 -14.30 5.96 6.59
N HIS A 54 -14.61 6.90 5.70
CA HIS A 54 -15.44 8.06 5.99
C HIS A 54 -16.30 8.42 4.79
N ASN A 55 -17.55 8.83 5.04
CA ASN A 55 -18.59 9.01 4.03
C ASN A 55 -19.28 10.36 4.20
N SER A 56 -19.80 10.93 3.11
CA SER A 56 -20.65 12.12 3.16
C SER A 56 -22.05 11.80 3.67
N GLU A 57 -22.68 12.78 4.30
CA GLU A 57 -24.09 12.72 4.69
C GLU A 57 -24.99 12.49 3.47
N GLY A 58 -26.07 11.73 3.67
CA GLY A 58 -27.09 11.46 2.65
C GLY A 58 -26.72 10.37 1.63
N LEU A 59 -25.51 9.83 1.66
CA LEU A 59 -25.08 8.72 0.81
C LEU A 59 -25.41 7.36 1.45
N ARG A 60 -25.47 6.30 0.63
CA ARG A 60 -25.61 4.92 1.11
C ARG A 60 -24.45 4.57 2.03
N SER A 61 -24.74 3.76 3.07
CA SER A 61 -23.68 3.30 3.97
C SER A 61 -22.62 2.47 3.24
N GLN A 62 -21.36 2.76 3.55
CA GLN A 62 -20.18 2.09 3.00
C GLN A 62 -19.26 1.53 4.09
N ASP A 63 -19.75 1.45 5.33
CA ASP A 63 -19.03 0.73 6.38
C ASP A 63 -18.87 -0.75 6.00
N PRO A 64 -17.81 -1.44 6.45
CA PRO A 64 -17.57 -2.81 6.02
C PRO A 64 -18.75 -3.77 6.24
N ALA A 65 -19.58 -3.55 7.27
CA ALA A 65 -20.70 -4.42 7.62
C ALA A 65 -21.96 -4.14 6.79
N SER A 66 -22.08 -2.99 6.13
CA SER A 66 -23.21 -2.64 5.25
C SER A 66 -23.12 -3.24 3.85
N LEU A 67 -21.98 -3.84 3.49
CA LEU A 67 -21.72 -4.38 2.15
C LEU A 67 -22.15 -5.85 2.03
N ASN A 68 -22.11 -6.38 0.80
CA ASN A 68 -22.39 -7.80 0.57
C ASN A 68 -21.32 -8.70 1.23
N GLU A 69 -21.70 -9.96 1.50
CA GLU A 69 -20.87 -10.93 2.23
C GLU A 69 -19.48 -11.16 1.62
N GLN A 70 -19.40 -11.14 0.29
CA GLN A 70 -18.13 -11.27 -0.42
C GLN A 70 -17.21 -10.07 -0.14
N SER A 71 -17.76 -8.86 -0.15
CA SER A 71 -17.01 -7.63 0.14
C SER A 71 -16.57 -7.59 1.60
N VAL A 72 -17.46 -7.94 2.53
CA VAL A 72 -17.17 -8.07 3.97
C VAL A 72 -15.98 -9.00 4.20
N THR A 73 -15.98 -10.16 3.55
CA THR A 73 -14.92 -11.17 3.70
C THR A 73 -13.57 -10.65 3.20
N ASN A 74 -13.54 -9.97 2.06
CA ASN A 74 -12.30 -9.41 1.52
C ASN A 74 -11.78 -8.22 2.34
N ILE A 75 -12.69 -7.34 2.79
CA ILE A 75 -12.32 -6.20 3.65
C ILE A 75 -11.79 -6.68 4.99
N ARG A 76 -12.36 -7.74 5.57
CA ARG A 76 -11.84 -8.34 6.81
C ARG A 76 -10.37 -8.75 6.67
N ASN A 77 -9.99 -9.35 5.54
CA ASN A 77 -8.60 -9.71 5.28
C ASN A 77 -7.70 -8.46 5.16
N ALA A 78 -8.17 -7.40 4.52
CA ALA A 78 -7.44 -6.13 4.45
C ALA A 78 -7.24 -5.52 5.85
N ILE A 79 -8.26 -5.55 6.70
CA ILE A 79 -8.18 -5.11 8.10
C ILE A 79 -7.16 -5.97 8.86
N TYR A 80 -7.16 -7.29 8.71
CA TYR A 80 -6.13 -8.14 9.33
C TYR A 80 -4.73 -7.75 8.88
N THR A 81 -4.51 -7.46 7.59
CA THR A 81 -3.24 -6.93 7.10
C THR A 81 -2.87 -5.61 7.80
N CYS A 82 -3.82 -4.69 7.94
CA CYS A 82 -3.60 -3.44 8.67
C CYS A 82 -3.12 -3.70 10.11
N TYR A 83 -3.77 -4.63 10.83
CA TYR A 83 -3.39 -4.99 12.19
C TYR A 83 -2.04 -5.70 12.28
N LEU A 84 -1.71 -6.56 11.30
CA LEU A 84 -0.40 -7.20 11.20
C LEU A 84 0.74 -6.18 11.00
N LEU A 85 0.46 -5.06 10.32
CA LEU A 85 1.43 -3.99 10.07
C LEU A 85 1.53 -2.99 11.23
N LEU A 86 0.69 -3.05 12.26
CA LEU A 86 0.72 -2.08 13.38
C LEU A 86 2.09 -1.97 14.06
N PRO A 87 2.79 -3.08 14.42
CA PRO A 87 4.12 -2.97 15.04
C PRO A 87 5.14 -2.30 14.11
N TYR A 88 4.99 -2.51 12.81
CA TYR A 88 5.84 -1.91 11.79
C TYR A 88 5.58 -0.41 11.65
N PHE A 89 4.32 0.01 11.49
CA PHE A 89 3.94 1.43 11.48
C PHE A 89 4.39 2.15 12.75
N TYR A 90 4.27 1.51 13.92
CA TYR A 90 4.75 2.10 15.17
C TYR A 90 6.26 2.36 15.14
N THR A 91 7.03 1.42 14.61
CA THR A 91 8.49 1.57 14.45
C THR A 91 8.84 2.68 13.47
N LEU A 92 8.14 2.76 12.33
CA LEU A 92 8.34 3.82 11.35
C LEU A 92 7.98 5.20 11.90
N LEU A 93 6.86 5.32 12.60
CA LEU A 93 6.42 6.57 13.21
C LEU A 93 7.39 7.03 14.30
N PHE A 94 7.94 6.10 15.08
CA PHE A 94 8.96 6.40 16.07
C PHE A 94 10.27 6.89 15.42
N GLY A 95 10.74 6.22 14.35
CA GLY A 95 11.89 6.67 13.57
C GLY A 95 11.67 8.05 12.95
N ALA A 96 10.49 8.27 12.36
CA ALA A 96 10.08 9.56 11.80
C ALA A 96 10.07 10.67 12.85
N TYR A 97 9.64 10.38 14.08
CA TYR A 97 9.67 11.33 15.19
C TYR A 97 11.11 11.69 15.62
N LEU A 98 12.02 10.72 15.67
CA LEU A 98 13.40 10.96 16.10
C LEU A 98 14.27 11.64 15.05
N GLU A 99 14.13 11.21 13.79
CA GLU A 99 15.06 11.56 12.71
C GLU A 99 14.45 12.53 11.70
N GLY A 100 13.15 12.82 11.79
CA GLY A 100 12.42 13.62 10.81
C GLY A 100 12.24 12.91 9.46
N THR A 101 12.35 11.58 9.42
CA THR A 101 12.13 10.78 8.22
C THR A 101 10.65 10.67 7.87
N SER A 102 10.37 10.29 6.62
CA SER A 102 9.01 10.06 6.13
C SER A 102 8.63 8.59 6.23
N VAL A 103 7.44 8.28 6.77
CA VAL A 103 6.89 6.91 6.83
C VAL A 103 6.53 6.41 5.43
N VAL A 104 5.89 7.27 4.63
CA VAL A 104 5.56 7.00 3.23
C VAL A 104 6.56 7.75 2.34
N ARG A 105 7.30 7.01 1.51
CA ARG A 105 8.25 7.56 0.56
C ARG A 105 7.63 7.61 -0.84
N SER A 106 7.59 8.81 -1.40
CA SER A 106 7.12 9.05 -2.75
C SER A 106 8.19 8.75 -3.79
N LEU A 107 7.78 8.10 -4.89
CA LEU A 107 8.63 7.97 -6.08
C LEU A 107 8.48 9.16 -7.04
N VAL A 108 7.63 10.14 -6.75
CA VAL A 108 7.37 11.29 -7.63
C VAL A 108 8.64 12.11 -7.84
N HIS A 109 9.41 12.36 -6.78
CA HIS A 109 10.61 13.20 -6.87
C HIS A 109 11.71 12.58 -7.77
N TRP A 110 11.92 11.26 -7.66
CA TRP A 110 13.02 10.57 -8.33
C TRP A 110 12.64 10.02 -9.71
N TYR A 111 11.38 9.61 -9.89
CA TYR A 111 10.93 8.91 -11.10
C TYR A 111 9.67 9.50 -11.75
N SER A 112 9.09 10.57 -11.19
CA SER A 112 7.80 11.10 -11.64
C SER A 112 6.66 10.07 -11.62
N ILE A 113 6.74 9.10 -10.69
CA ILE A 113 5.74 8.04 -10.53
C ILE A 113 4.87 8.35 -9.32
N ASP A 114 3.58 8.57 -9.57
CA ASP A 114 2.58 8.84 -8.54
C ASP A 114 1.67 7.66 -8.25
N SER A 115 1.79 6.55 -8.99
CA SER A 115 0.88 5.40 -8.92
C SER A 115 1.24 4.34 -7.89
N GLN A 116 2.39 4.48 -7.23
CA GLN A 116 2.92 3.57 -6.21
C GLN A 116 3.68 4.37 -5.15
N PHE A 117 3.88 3.77 -3.99
CA PHE A 117 4.68 4.35 -2.90
C PHE A 117 5.44 3.25 -2.16
N ILE A 118 6.48 3.65 -1.43
CA ILE A 118 7.24 2.73 -0.58
C ILE A 118 6.95 3.08 0.88
N LEU A 119 6.63 2.08 1.68
CA LEU A 119 6.67 2.19 3.15
C LEU A 119 8.11 2.00 3.59
N ASP A 120 8.75 3.13 3.90
CA ASP A 120 10.18 3.25 4.21
C ASP A 120 11.10 2.47 3.24
N SER A 121 11.68 1.35 3.67
CA SER A 121 12.53 0.45 2.88
C SER A 121 11.94 -0.97 2.78
N PHE A 122 10.75 -1.17 3.34
CA PHE A 122 10.15 -2.48 3.54
C PHE A 122 9.27 -2.93 2.40
N ALA A 123 8.30 -2.11 2.01
CA ALA A 123 7.20 -2.53 1.15
C ALA A 123 6.91 -1.51 0.05
N LEU A 124 7.11 -1.92 -1.19
CA LEU A 124 6.59 -1.23 -2.36
C LEU A 124 5.12 -1.62 -2.55
N VAL A 125 4.23 -0.65 -2.42
CA VAL A 125 2.78 -0.81 -2.59
C VAL A 125 2.39 -0.32 -3.98
N ASN A 126 1.92 -1.23 -4.83
CA ASN A 126 1.54 -0.92 -6.22
C ASN A 126 0.06 -1.24 -6.50
N PRO A 127 -0.88 -0.34 -6.17
CA PRO A 127 -2.30 -0.60 -6.34
C PRO A 127 -2.79 -0.54 -7.80
N ALA A 128 -3.91 -1.21 -8.07
CA ALA A 128 -4.57 -1.10 -9.36
C ALA A 128 -5.53 0.10 -9.35
N LEU A 129 -5.11 1.19 -9.97
CA LEU A 129 -5.81 2.46 -9.88
C LEU A 129 -7.01 2.60 -10.83
N ASN A 130 -7.34 1.58 -11.60
CA ASN A 130 -8.50 1.63 -12.51
C ASN A 130 -9.46 0.47 -12.25
N ALA A 131 -10.75 0.76 -12.37
CA ALA A 131 -11.78 -0.26 -12.23
C ALA A 131 -11.57 -1.39 -13.27
N GLY A 132 -11.58 -2.63 -12.80
CA GLY A 132 -11.41 -3.82 -13.66
C GLY A 132 -9.98 -4.08 -14.14
N GLN A 133 -9.00 -3.30 -13.68
CA GLN A 133 -7.59 -3.51 -14.03
C GLN A 133 -7.08 -4.84 -13.45
N LYS A 134 -6.56 -5.71 -14.33
CA LYS A 134 -6.05 -7.05 -13.96
C LYS A 134 -4.52 -7.13 -13.91
N LYS A 135 -3.84 -6.12 -14.42
CA LYS A 135 -2.38 -6.01 -14.47
C LYS A 135 -1.97 -4.60 -14.09
N VAL A 136 -0.98 -4.49 -13.22
CA VAL A 136 -0.36 -3.22 -12.83
C VAL A 136 1.12 -3.31 -13.17
N GLN A 137 1.66 -2.27 -13.80
CA GLN A 137 3.09 -2.21 -14.06
C GLN A 137 3.76 -1.56 -12.85
N ALA A 138 4.62 -2.31 -12.16
CA ALA A 138 5.41 -1.78 -11.04
C ALA A 138 6.78 -1.30 -11.53
N HIS A 139 7.22 -0.14 -11.06
CA HIS A 139 8.61 0.25 -11.15
C HIS A 139 9.35 -0.22 -9.89
N ILE A 140 10.44 -0.95 -10.06
CA ILE A 140 11.21 -1.53 -8.95
C ILE A 140 12.52 -0.77 -8.81
N SER A 141 12.68 -0.06 -7.70
CA SER A 141 13.92 0.67 -7.38
C SER A 141 15.09 -0.30 -7.17
N PRO A 142 16.36 0.14 -7.34
CA PRO A 142 17.52 -0.72 -7.15
C PRO A 142 17.50 -1.53 -5.85
N GLY A 143 17.83 -2.82 -5.93
CA GLY A 143 17.83 -3.76 -4.81
C GLY A 143 17.18 -5.10 -5.16
N ASP A 144 17.28 -6.05 -4.23
CA ASP A 144 16.65 -7.37 -4.36
C ASP A 144 15.30 -7.36 -3.63
N TRP A 145 14.24 -7.47 -4.42
CA TRP A 145 12.86 -7.37 -3.96
C TRP A 145 12.18 -8.73 -4.06
N VAL A 146 11.27 -9.05 -3.15
CA VAL A 146 10.52 -10.30 -3.14
C VAL A 146 9.04 -10.00 -3.27
N ASP A 147 8.38 -10.57 -4.28
CA ASP A 147 6.94 -10.53 -4.36
C ASP A 147 6.33 -11.40 -3.25
N MET A 148 5.56 -10.81 -2.34
CA MET A 148 4.97 -11.51 -1.20
C MET A 148 3.95 -12.59 -1.60
N ILE A 149 3.46 -12.56 -2.85
CA ILE A 149 2.47 -13.52 -3.34
C ILE A 149 3.16 -14.73 -3.98
N THR A 150 4.04 -14.49 -4.96
CA THR A 150 4.70 -15.57 -5.71
C THR A 150 6.01 -16.04 -5.08
N ASN A 151 6.51 -15.31 -4.07
CA ASN A 151 7.83 -15.50 -3.47
C ASN A 151 8.98 -15.42 -4.49
N LYS A 152 8.74 -14.72 -5.61
CA LYS A 152 9.71 -14.54 -6.67
C LYS A 152 10.60 -13.34 -6.34
N THR A 153 11.91 -13.54 -6.39
CA THR A 153 12.89 -12.45 -6.34
C THR A 153 12.87 -11.65 -7.64
N LEU A 154 12.87 -10.33 -7.52
CA LEU A 154 12.83 -9.33 -8.58
C LEU A 154 14.05 -8.43 -8.39
N HIS A 155 14.81 -8.21 -9.45
CA HIS A 155 16.01 -7.38 -9.39
C HIS A 155 15.67 -5.98 -9.88
N GLY A 156 15.90 -4.98 -9.02
CA GLY A 156 15.64 -3.58 -9.34
C GLY A 156 16.46 -3.07 -10.52
N CYS A 157 16.02 -1.95 -11.13
CA CYS A 157 16.62 -1.29 -12.31
C CYS A 157 16.51 -1.99 -13.67
N SER A 158 16.21 -3.28 -13.75
CA SER A 158 16.01 -3.98 -15.03
C SER A 158 14.56 -4.42 -15.27
N ASP A 159 13.78 -4.58 -14.21
CA ASP A 159 12.53 -5.33 -14.27
C ASP A 159 11.30 -4.42 -14.09
N TYR A 160 10.36 -4.52 -15.04
CA TYR A 160 8.97 -4.15 -14.82
C TYR A 160 8.21 -5.39 -14.37
N PHE A 161 7.62 -5.35 -13.18
CA PHE A 161 6.81 -6.46 -12.68
C PHE A 161 5.34 -6.22 -12.97
N ASN A 162 4.71 -7.20 -13.60
CA ASN A 162 3.27 -7.25 -13.81
C ASN A 162 2.68 -8.36 -12.92
N PRO A 163 2.50 -8.12 -11.61
CA PRO A 163 1.74 -9.05 -10.80
C PRO A 163 0.33 -9.15 -11.38
N GLY A 164 -0.19 -10.37 -11.42
CA GLY A 164 -1.63 -10.54 -11.58
C GLY A 164 -2.32 -9.83 -10.41
N PHE A 165 -3.27 -8.96 -10.72
CA PHE A 165 -4.07 -8.32 -9.67
C PHE A 165 -5.13 -9.32 -9.19
N ASP A 166 -5.05 -9.75 -7.92
CA ASP A 166 -6.13 -10.47 -7.24
C ASP A 166 -6.98 -9.45 -6.48
N SER A 167 -8.28 -9.43 -6.76
CA SER A 167 -9.28 -8.64 -6.01
C SER A 167 -9.26 -8.83 -4.49
N ARG A 168 -8.53 -9.83 -3.99
CA ARG A 168 -8.37 -10.17 -2.57
C ARG A 168 -7.05 -9.72 -1.97
N ARG A 169 -6.04 -9.33 -2.77
CA ARG A 169 -4.69 -9.02 -2.31
C ARG A 169 -4.02 -7.98 -3.19
N LEU A 170 -3.45 -6.94 -2.57
CA LEU A 170 -2.58 -6.02 -3.29
C LEU A 170 -1.22 -6.66 -3.59
N PRO A 171 -0.63 -6.36 -4.75
CA PRO A 171 0.74 -6.72 -4.99
C PRO A 171 1.62 -5.82 -4.14
N VAL A 172 2.22 -6.45 -3.13
CA VAL A 172 3.21 -5.85 -2.26
C VAL A 172 4.51 -6.58 -2.46
N ILE A 173 5.51 -5.80 -2.83
CA ILE A 173 6.86 -6.30 -3.05
C ILE A 173 7.68 -5.83 -1.86
N THR A 174 8.28 -6.76 -1.14
CA THR A 174 9.06 -6.45 0.06
C THR A 174 10.55 -6.53 -0.21
N CYS A 175 11.35 -5.85 0.60
CA CYS A 175 12.79 -6.05 0.56
C CYS A 175 13.15 -7.44 1.09
N GLU A 176 14.05 -8.15 0.40
CA GLU A 176 14.49 -9.52 0.76
C GLU A 176 14.96 -9.62 2.22
N GLN A 177 15.71 -8.63 2.72
CA GLN A 177 16.22 -8.61 4.09
C GLN A 177 15.13 -8.56 5.19
N LEU A 178 13.92 -8.09 4.86
CA LEU A 178 12.81 -7.95 5.81
C LEU A 178 11.74 -9.05 5.65
N ALA A 179 11.61 -9.65 4.46
CA ALA A 179 10.77 -10.83 4.25
C ALA A 179 11.20 -12.00 5.17
N ASP A 180 12.50 -12.17 5.38
CA ASP A 180 13.08 -13.16 6.30
C ASP A 180 12.65 -12.92 7.77
N ASN A 181 12.52 -11.66 8.20
CA ASN A 181 12.08 -11.30 9.56
C ASN A 181 10.58 -11.49 9.79
N ILE A 182 9.75 -11.38 8.75
CA ILE A 182 8.30 -11.63 8.85
C ILE A 182 7.98 -13.13 8.73
N SER A 183 8.81 -13.89 8.03
CA SER A 183 8.62 -15.34 7.82
C SER A 183 9.34 -16.22 8.84
N PHE A 184 10.12 -15.65 9.77
CA PHE A 184 11.01 -16.41 10.69
C PHE A 184 11.89 -17.43 9.96
N GLN A 185 12.25 -17.17 8.70
CA GLN A 185 13.14 -18.03 7.92
C GLN A 185 14.52 -17.39 7.80
N LYS A 186 15.52 -18.28 7.76
CA LYS A 186 16.96 -18.05 7.88
C LYS A 186 17.46 -16.85 7.03
N GLN A 187 18.01 -15.83 7.70
CA GLN A 187 18.68 -14.67 7.09
C GLN A 187 19.59 -15.11 5.93
N ARG A 188 19.23 -14.72 4.70
CA ARG A 188 20.13 -14.82 3.54
C ARG A 188 20.85 -13.49 3.34
N SER A 189 22.15 -13.56 3.02
CA SER A 189 23.00 -12.39 2.78
C SER A 189 22.68 -11.74 1.42
N GLY A 190 21.57 -11.00 1.33
CA GLY A 190 21.19 -10.18 0.18
C GLY A 190 21.67 -8.73 0.32
N THR A 191 21.80 -8.02 -0.80
CA THR A 191 22.15 -6.58 -0.81
C THR A 191 20.96 -5.79 -0.26
N ALA A 192 21.19 -4.92 0.73
CA ALA A 192 20.12 -4.11 1.32
C ALA A 192 19.38 -3.30 0.26
N CYS A 193 18.04 -3.37 0.24
CA CYS A 193 17.24 -2.54 -0.66
C CYS A 193 17.44 -1.08 -0.26
N ARG A 194 18.08 -0.32 -1.14
CA ARG A 194 18.25 1.11 -0.93
C ARG A 194 17.06 1.82 -1.57
N ALA A 195 16.07 2.14 -0.76
CA ALA A 195 15.04 3.09 -1.12
C ALA A 195 15.56 4.53 -0.91
N PHE A 196 16.63 4.89 -1.64
CA PHE A 196 17.31 6.20 -1.61
C PHE A 196 18.08 6.50 -0.32
#